data_AF-A0A947QHR1-F1
#
_entry.id   AF-A0A947QHR1-F1
#
_cell.length_a   1.000
_cell.length_b   1.000
_cell.length_c   1.000
_cell.angle_alpha   90.00
_cell.angle_beta   90.00
_cell.angle_gamma   90.00
#
_symmetry.space_group_name_H-M   'P 1'
#
loop_
_entity.id
_entity.type
_entity.pdbx_description
1 polymer ?
#
loop_
_entity_poly.entity_id
_entity_poly.type
_entity_poly.pdbx_seq_one_letter_code
_entity_poly.pdbx_strand_id
1 'polypeptide(L)'
;MNRAGRRIRAVAGIAATIIAAAFTLAVSSCDVFGGLASPAASGAPFVRFLEPVNGEIDLSLYADAAGRSAYVVFTTGDSARIVPDAEAKALSSDDRSPPAAGRDLGEAATERIRAIPAMPAGTAASGTARSALFNSTGAPAGDYPGRTQSFMVVSNAAGTTLEAFPATCRYASGSAGSGDPMDAVDFGSGRSRTLSIWVADNCWDVAPTLKHAVTQEMVDALAAAFFGTSGAPSASIYAWVTSMLGDEWGSHGYSNLIAADGNVTILLADISKDNSDTGGIVGYFAPVNAVVGVTASNERVMFVIDAVMYANPDDEGDGVGASGYLADAWEQSDYWAETTFSTLAHEFQHMIHYYQKGVLRGGDYYNQPTWIDELCSMQVEDLLSDKMGVAGPRGVAPGDWTAGSPGNAAGRLPDFIYFNDISLDDWGGIDIYASYSAAYAFGAYLARNYGGAEFVRRVVQSADATPGAIAAAAAAFSGRDETAESLLRRWGAAVLLSGRTDAPEYYRYNTGARFASAGGGVEYSLGSIDMHNYRLGIDTNADGAVDSYVSEPYVYSAATIRRILGGAYSNAFMGLGDPASKPGWKLTVPAGMYATIVID
;
A
#
# COMPACT_ATOMS: atom_id res chain seq x y z
N MET A 1 -67.89 15.03 1.12
CA MET A 1 -69.02 15.84 1.63
C MET A 1 -68.45 17.05 2.36
N ASN A 2 -68.78 18.27 1.88
CA ASN A 2 -69.00 19.54 2.61
C ASN A 2 -67.95 20.01 3.65
N ARG A 3 -67.46 21.27 3.71
CA ARG A 3 -67.79 22.59 3.13
C ARG A 3 -66.54 23.47 3.38
N ALA A 4 -65.98 24.19 2.41
CA ALA A 4 -66.39 25.50 1.91
C ALA A 4 -66.23 26.66 2.92
N GLY A 5 -65.32 27.60 2.60
CA GLY A 5 -65.14 28.89 3.29
C GLY A 5 -64.27 29.87 2.49
N ARG A 6 -64.82 30.39 1.38
CA ARG A 6 -64.28 31.50 0.58
C ARG A 6 -64.33 32.82 1.35
N ARG A 7 -63.28 33.66 1.23
CA ARG A 7 -63.43 35.13 1.07
C ARG A 7 -62.44 35.65 0.02
N ILE A 8 -62.92 36.62 -0.74
CA ILE A 8 -62.38 37.20 -1.98
C ILE A 8 -61.90 38.63 -1.69
N ARG A 9 -60.98 39.12 -2.55
CA ARG A 9 -60.58 40.52 -2.88
C ARG A 9 -59.24 40.93 -2.26
N ALA A 10 -58.29 41.56 -2.95
CA ALA A 10 -58.33 42.31 -4.20
C ALA A 10 -56.97 42.26 -4.95
N VAL A 11 -57.04 42.53 -6.25
CA VAL A 11 -55.94 42.65 -7.22
C VAL A 11 -55.44 44.10 -7.26
N ALA A 12 -54.12 44.29 -7.18
CA ALA A 12 -53.33 45.37 -7.77
C ALA A 12 -51.89 44.82 -7.82
N GLY A 13 -51.18 44.68 -8.94
CA GLY A 13 -51.16 45.53 -10.13
C GLY A 13 -49.85 46.30 -10.15
N ILE A 14 -48.70 45.63 -10.28
CA ILE A 14 -47.42 46.23 -10.67
C ILE A 14 -46.73 45.29 -11.66
N ALA A 15 -46.75 45.68 -12.92
CA ALA A 15 -45.89 45.13 -13.96
C ALA A 15 -44.48 45.71 -13.79
N ALA A 16 -43.49 44.85 -13.53
CA ALA A 16 -42.09 45.22 -13.62
C ALA A 16 -41.50 44.55 -14.86
N THR A 17 -41.27 45.39 -15.86
CA THR A 17 -40.50 45.14 -17.08
C THR A 17 -39.11 44.59 -16.71
N ILE A 18 -38.84 43.32 -16.98
CA ILE A 18 -37.47 42.78 -16.93
C ILE A 18 -36.80 43.16 -18.24
N ILE A 19 -35.97 44.21 -18.17
CA ILE A 19 -34.99 44.55 -19.21
C ILE A 19 -33.92 43.46 -19.16
N ALA A 20 -33.88 42.62 -20.19
CA ALA A 20 -32.76 41.73 -20.44
C ALA A 20 -31.54 42.57 -20.87
N ALA A 21 -30.74 42.99 -19.88
CA ALA A 21 -29.40 43.48 -20.14
C ALA A 21 -28.50 42.25 -20.35
N ALA A 22 -28.19 41.95 -21.60
CA ALA A 22 -27.09 41.06 -21.96
C ALA A 22 -25.78 41.74 -21.53
N PHE A 23 -25.37 41.50 -20.29
CA PHE A 23 -24.00 41.77 -19.85
C PHE A 23 -23.12 40.67 -20.42
N THR A 24 -22.48 40.95 -21.56
CA THR A 24 -21.22 40.32 -21.93
C THR A 24 -20.20 40.75 -20.87
N LEU A 25 -20.14 40.00 -19.77
CA LEU A 25 -18.99 40.04 -18.87
C LEU A 25 -17.82 39.51 -19.69
N ALA A 26 -17.02 40.43 -20.22
CA ALA A 26 -15.64 40.14 -20.55
C ALA A 26 -15.01 39.64 -19.26
N VAL A 27 -14.83 38.32 -19.17
CA VAL A 27 -14.14 37.65 -18.08
C VAL A 27 -12.70 38.12 -18.18
N SER A 28 -12.41 39.21 -17.47
CA SER A 28 -11.04 39.65 -17.23
C SER A 28 -10.41 38.48 -16.49
N SER A 29 -9.32 37.93 -17.04
CA SER A 29 -8.42 37.03 -16.32
C SER A 29 -8.11 37.72 -15.00
N CYS A 30 -8.76 37.28 -13.92
CA CYS A 30 -8.46 37.81 -12.60
C CYS A 30 -7.04 37.35 -12.34
N ASP A 31 -6.13 38.31 -12.37
CA ASP A 31 -4.76 38.15 -11.92
C ASP A 31 -4.85 37.77 -10.42
N VAL A 32 -4.81 36.47 -10.13
CA VAL A 32 -4.89 35.93 -8.75
C VAL A 32 -3.65 36.34 -7.93
N PHE A 33 -2.68 37.05 -8.54
CA PHE A 33 -1.36 37.31 -8.00
C PHE A 33 -1.03 38.81 -7.85
N GLY A 34 -1.90 39.54 -7.17
CA GLY A 34 -1.54 40.79 -6.49
C GLY A 34 -0.81 40.60 -5.14
N GLY A 35 -0.56 39.37 -4.69
CA GLY A 35 0.03 39.14 -3.38
C GLY A 35 0.26 37.67 -3.01
N LEU A 36 1.31 37.07 -3.56
CA LEU A 36 2.22 36.26 -2.73
C LEU A 36 3.34 37.22 -2.28
N ALA A 37 2.97 38.29 -1.57
CA ALA A 37 3.94 39.26 -1.08
C ALA A 37 4.73 38.60 0.06
N SER A 38 5.91 38.08 -0.28
CA SER A 38 6.92 37.49 0.59
C SER A 38 6.40 36.27 1.38
N PRO A 39 6.57 35.02 0.88
CA PRO A 39 6.81 33.95 1.84
C PRO A 39 8.01 34.44 2.66
N ALA A 40 7.76 34.79 3.92
CA ALA A 40 8.64 35.62 4.72
C ALA A 40 10.12 35.22 4.54
N ALA A 41 11.03 36.17 4.76
CA ALA A 41 12.48 35.95 4.80
C ALA A 41 12.97 34.85 5.79
N SER A 42 12.07 34.05 6.36
CA SER A 42 12.29 32.99 7.34
C SER A 42 12.84 31.67 6.78
N GLY A 43 12.95 31.49 5.46
CA GLY A 43 13.46 30.24 4.87
C GLY A 43 12.59 29.00 5.17
N ALA A 44 11.33 29.22 5.55
CA ALA A 44 10.37 28.17 5.86
C ALA A 44 9.65 27.70 4.58
N PRO A 45 9.30 26.42 4.49
CA PRO A 45 8.57 25.89 3.35
C PRO A 45 7.19 26.53 3.23
N PHE A 46 6.72 26.69 1.99
CA PHE A 46 5.44 27.31 1.67
C PHE A 46 4.61 26.41 0.76
N VAL A 47 3.34 26.20 1.09
CA VAL A 47 2.40 25.41 0.29
C VAL A 47 1.13 26.21 0.02
N ARG A 48 0.67 26.25 -1.23
CA ARG A 48 -0.57 26.92 -1.62
C ARG A 48 -1.38 26.11 -2.62
N PHE A 49 -2.65 25.89 -2.29
CA PHE A 49 -3.65 25.29 -3.16
C PHE A 49 -4.16 26.32 -4.16
N LEU A 50 -4.20 25.93 -5.43
CA LEU A 50 -4.76 26.70 -6.52
C LEU A 50 -5.97 25.96 -7.08
N GLU A 51 -7.05 26.69 -7.26
CA GLU A 51 -8.23 26.23 -7.99
C GLU A 51 -8.21 26.89 -9.38
N PRO A 52 -8.27 26.13 -10.49
CA PRO A 52 -8.19 26.71 -11.82
C PRO A 52 -9.45 27.51 -12.15
N VAL A 53 -9.26 28.67 -12.79
CA VAL A 53 -10.37 29.45 -13.36
C VAL A 53 -10.44 29.14 -14.85
N ASN A 54 -11.52 28.47 -15.30
CA ASN A 54 -11.69 28.00 -16.68
C ASN A 54 -10.57 27.04 -17.17
N GLY A 55 -9.91 26.34 -16.26
CA GLY A 55 -8.83 25.40 -16.61
C GLY A 55 -7.47 26.05 -16.90
N GLU A 56 -7.32 27.36 -16.69
CA GLU A 56 -6.03 28.05 -16.81
C GLU A 56 -5.63 28.73 -15.49
N ILE A 57 -4.32 28.80 -15.26
CA ILE A 57 -3.68 29.50 -14.14
C ILE A 57 -2.51 30.31 -14.71
N ASP A 58 -2.60 31.64 -14.60
CA ASP A 58 -1.46 32.52 -14.77
C ASP A 58 -0.73 32.65 -13.44
N LEU A 59 0.53 32.20 -13.38
CA LEU A 59 1.32 32.15 -12.17
C LEU A 59 2.55 33.06 -12.31
N SER A 60 2.70 33.98 -11.37
CA SER A 60 3.94 34.76 -11.18
C SER A 60 4.45 34.51 -9.77
N LEU A 61 5.68 33.98 -9.67
CA LEU A 61 6.31 33.72 -8.38
C LEU A 61 7.34 34.79 -8.05
N TYR A 62 7.42 35.14 -6.78
CA TYR A 62 8.43 36.06 -6.26
C TYR A 62 8.91 35.59 -4.89
N ALA A 63 10.22 35.43 -4.73
CA ALA A 63 10.87 35.25 -3.45
C ALA A 63 12.03 36.23 -3.30
N ASP A 64 12.22 36.76 -2.09
CA ASP A 64 13.32 37.68 -1.79
C ASP A 64 14.68 36.96 -1.65
N ALA A 65 14.67 35.66 -1.37
CA ALA A 65 15.86 34.83 -1.18
C ALA A 65 16.08 33.88 -2.36
N ALA A 66 17.29 33.93 -2.93
CA ALA A 66 17.74 32.99 -3.96
C ALA A 66 18.08 31.61 -3.36
N GLY A 67 18.15 30.59 -4.22
CA GLY A 67 18.51 29.23 -3.84
C GLY A 67 17.35 28.38 -3.33
N ARG A 68 16.11 28.84 -3.54
CA ARG A 68 14.90 28.08 -3.26
C ARG A 68 14.44 27.33 -4.51
N SER A 69 13.68 26.26 -4.30
CA SER A 69 13.08 25.51 -5.40
C SER A 69 11.56 25.64 -5.34
N ALA A 70 10.94 26.07 -6.43
CA ALA A 70 9.50 26.10 -6.58
C ALA A 70 9.02 24.95 -7.47
N TYR A 71 7.86 24.39 -7.13
CA TYR A 71 7.25 23.26 -7.81
C TYR A 71 5.74 23.46 -7.96
N VAL A 72 5.16 22.80 -8.96
CA VAL A 72 3.73 22.50 -9.04
C VAL A 72 3.54 21.01 -8.84
N VAL A 73 2.63 20.64 -7.95
CA VAL A 73 2.06 19.29 -7.88
C VAL A 73 0.71 19.31 -8.58
N PHE A 74 0.58 18.49 -9.61
CA PHE A 74 -0.67 18.21 -10.30
C PHE A 74 -1.29 16.96 -9.70
N THR A 75 -2.46 17.08 -9.09
CA THR A 75 -3.16 15.98 -8.43
C THR A 75 -4.43 15.62 -9.20
N THR A 76 -4.66 14.34 -9.47
CA THR A 76 -5.92 13.85 -10.02
C THR A 76 -6.82 13.28 -8.93
N GLY A 77 -8.14 13.46 -9.07
CA GLY A 77 -9.14 12.76 -8.26
C GLY A 77 -9.48 11.39 -8.83
N ASP A 78 -10.76 11.00 -8.77
CA ASP A 78 -11.32 9.75 -9.34
C ASP A 78 -11.29 9.66 -10.87
N SER A 79 -10.82 10.71 -11.54
CA SER A 79 -10.93 10.85 -12.97
C SER A 79 -9.89 9.98 -13.69
N ALA A 80 -10.30 9.40 -14.82
CA ALA A 80 -9.40 8.69 -15.72
C ALA A 80 -8.22 9.57 -16.17
N ARG A 81 -7.20 8.96 -16.79
CA ARG A 81 -5.95 9.63 -17.20
C ARG A 81 -6.20 10.99 -17.87
N ILE A 82 -5.92 12.06 -17.12
CA ILE A 82 -5.95 13.46 -17.54
C ILE A 82 -4.50 13.95 -17.58
N VAL A 83 -4.14 14.71 -18.62
CA VAL A 83 -2.77 15.21 -18.84
C VAL A 83 -2.76 16.74 -18.78
N PRO A 84 -1.98 17.37 -17.87
CA PRO A 84 -1.88 18.82 -17.82
C PRO A 84 -0.97 19.36 -18.92
N ASP A 85 -1.04 20.68 -19.11
CA ASP A 85 -0.18 21.38 -20.05
C ASP A 85 0.42 22.64 -19.40
N ALA A 86 1.64 23.01 -19.78
CA ALA A 86 2.36 24.13 -19.19
C ALA A 86 3.23 24.84 -20.23
N GLU A 87 3.17 26.17 -20.24
CA GLU A 87 3.98 27.03 -21.07
C GLU A 87 4.70 28.09 -20.21
N ALA A 88 6.03 28.15 -20.29
CA ALA A 88 6.83 29.19 -19.65
C ALA A 88 6.71 30.50 -20.45
N LYS A 89 6.31 31.60 -19.82
CA LYS A 89 6.08 32.88 -20.52
C LYS A 89 7.36 33.69 -20.77
N ALA A 90 8.42 33.48 -19.98
CA ALA A 90 9.77 33.99 -20.22
C ALA A 90 10.73 33.44 -19.15
N LEU A 91 11.59 32.50 -19.51
CA LEU A 91 12.76 32.12 -18.70
C LEU A 91 14.02 32.45 -19.49
N SER A 92 14.97 33.17 -18.88
CA SER A 92 16.35 33.17 -19.39
C SER A 92 16.94 31.81 -19.07
N SER A 93 17.46 31.15 -20.09
CA SER A 93 17.76 29.72 -20.25
C SER A 93 18.81 29.09 -19.32
N ASP A 94 18.97 29.53 -18.07
CA ASP A 94 19.89 28.90 -17.11
C ASP A 94 19.15 27.91 -16.19
N ASP A 95 18.15 27.22 -16.72
CA ASP A 95 17.43 26.16 -16.02
C ASP A 95 18.35 24.96 -15.76
N ARG A 96 18.31 24.45 -14.52
CA ARG A 96 18.77 23.10 -14.22
C ARG A 96 18.15 22.16 -15.25
N SER A 97 18.98 21.58 -16.11
CA SER A 97 18.56 20.45 -16.93
C SER A 97 17.90 19.42 -16.00
N PRO A 98 16.71 18.90 -16.33
CA PRO A 98 16.16 17.78 -15.58
C PRO A 98 17.21 16.67 -15.52
N PRO A 99 17.20 15.80 -14.49
CA PRO A 99 18.02 14.60 -14.50
C PRO A 99 17.88 13.95 -15.88
N ALA A 100 19.01 13.74 -16.56
CA ALA A 100 19.07 13.38 -17.98
C ALA A 100 18.43 12.01 -18.33
N ALA A 101 17.86 11.31 -17.34
CA ALA A 101 17.04 10.15 -17.53
C ALA A 101 15.69 10.56 -18.14
N GLY A 102 15.63 10.64 -19.47
CA GLY A 102 14.36 10.45 -20.14
C GLY A 102 13.78 9.12 -19.66
N ARG A 103 12.54 9.12 -19.15
CA ARG A 103 11.79 7.87 -18.95
C ARG A 103 11.47 7.29 -20.33
N ASP A 104 12.46 6.69 -20.97
CA ASP A 104 12.24 5.88 -22.17
C ASP A 104 11.76 4.53 -21.67
N LEU A 105 10.44 4.35 -21.66
CA LEU A 105 9.84 3.04 -21.45
C LEU A 105 10.13 2.22 -22.71
N GLY A 106 11.37 1.74 -22.86
CA GLY A 106 11.75 0.87 -23.97
C GLY A 106 10.73 -0.27 -24.10
N GLU A 107 10.40 -0.68 -25.32
CA GLU A 107 9.43 -1.76 -25.58
C GLU A 107 9.71 -3.04 -24.76
N ALA A 108 10.98 -3.30 -24.43
CA ALA A 108 11.42 -4.43 -23.60
C ALA A 108 11.04 -4.31 -22.11
N ALA A 109 11.04 -3.10 -21.53
CA ALA A 109 10.48 -2.87 -20.19
C ALA A 109 8.97 -3.15 -20.24
N THR A 110 8.29 -2.64 -21.27
CA THR A 110 6.85 -2.81 -21.51
C THR A 110 6.41 -4.28 -21.71
N GLU A 111 7.30 -5.18 -22.13
CA GLU A 111 7.00 -6.63 -22.25
C GLU A 111 7.20 -7.41 -20.95
N ARG A 112 8.19 -7.08 -20.11
CA ARG A 112 8.26 -7.63 -18.73
C ARG A 112 7.06 -7.16 -17.89
N ILE A 113 6.61 -5.93 -18.14
CA ILE A 113 5.44 -5.26 -17.55
C ILE A 113 4.11 -5.97 -17.84
N ARG A 114 3.98 -6.77 -18.90
CA ARG A 114 2.73 -7.48 -19.25
C ARG A 114 2.65 -8.92 -18.77
N ALA A 115 3.71 -9.45 -18.15
CA ALA A 115 3.81 -10.87 -17.82
C ALA A 115 3.28 -11.25 -16.43
N ILE A 116 2.77 -10.30 -15.63
CA ILE A 116 2.08 -10.58 -14.37
C ILE A 116 0.59 -10.27 -14.59
N PRO A 117 -0.26 -11.29 -14.79
CA PRO A 117 -1.69 -11.07 -14.89
C PRO A 117 -2.22 -10.57 -13.55
N ALA A 118 -2.87 -9.41 -13.56
CA ALA A 118 -3.83 -9.05 -12.53
C ALA A 118 -4.77 -10.23 -12.32
N MET A 119 -4.81 -10.80 -11.10
CA MET A 119 -5.85 -11.76 -10.76
C MET A 119 -7.21 -11.08 -10.95
N PRO A 120 -8.13 -11.63 -11.76
CA PRO A 120 -9.48 -11.09 -11.84
C PRO A 120 -10.19 -11.38 -10.51
N ALA A 121 -10.49 -10.33 -9.74
CA ALA A 121 -11.30 -10.38 -8.51
C ALA A 121 -12.77 -10.86 -8.71
N GLY A 122 -13.13 -11.36 -9.90
CA GLY A 122 -14.52 -11.45 -10.37
C GLY A 122 -15.16 -12.83 -10.49
N THR A 123 -14.49 -13.95 -10.21
CA THR A 123 -15.04 -15.28 -10.58
C THR A 123 -15.55 -16.16 -9.45
N ALA A 124 -15.48 -15.74 -8.18
CA ALA A 124 -15.96 -16.57 -7.07
C ALA A 124 -17.49 -16.51 -6.81
N ALA A 125 -18.22 -15.57 -7.43
CA ALA A 125 -19.61 -15.27 -7.06
C ALA A 125 -20.64 -15.51 -8.17
N SER A 126 -20.60 -16.65 -8.88
CA SER A 126 -21.73 -17.06 -9.75
C SER A 126 -21.59 -18.52 -10.22
N GLY A 127 -21.87 -19.48 -9.33
CA GLY A 127 -21.93 -20.89 -9.71
C GLY A 127 -22.98 -21.63 -8.89
N THR A 128 -24.09 -21.98 -9.53
CA THR A 128 -25.12 -22.87 -8.99
C THR A 128 -24.51 -24.16 -8.45
N ALA A 129 -24.81 -24.45 -7.18
CA ALA A 129 -24.31 -25.59 -6.43
C ALA A 129 -24.36 -26.92 -7.20
N ARG A 130 -23.19 -27.49 -7.44
CA ARG A 130 -22.99 -28.93 -7.59
C ARG A 130 -22.00 -29.36 -6.53
N SER A 131 -22.42 -30.30 -5.68
CA SER A 131 -21.53 -30.98 -4.74
C SER A 131 -20.52 -31.83 -5.52
N ALA A 132 -19.23 -31.56 -5.32
CA ALA A 132 -18.11 -32.45 -5.64
C ALA A 132 -17.12 -32.31 -4.46
N LEU A 133 -17.04 -33.28 -3.56
CA LEU A 133 -16.17 -34.48 -3.63
C LEU A 133 -14.66 -34.16 -3.58
N PHE A 134 -14.26 -33.17 -2.78
CA PHE A 134 -13.08 -33.34 -1.94
C PHE A 134 -13.56 -33.42 -0.49
N ASN A 135 -13.03 -34.36 0.27
CA ASN A 135 -13.26 -34.42 1.71
C ASN A 135 -12.80 -33.05 2.23
N SER A 136 -13.65 -32.33 2.98
CA SER A 136 -13.23 -31.13 3.72
C SER A 136 -11.85 -31.39 4.32
N THR A 137 -10.99 -30.38 4.42
CA THR A 137 -9.64 -30.44 5.00
C THR A 137 -9.60 -30.84 6.49
N GLY A 138 -10.60 -31.59 6.96
CA GLY A 138 -10.89 -31.93 8.33
C GLY A 138 -11.37 -30.73 9.12
N ALA A 139 -11.92 -30.99 10.31
CA ALA A 139 -12.06 -29.93 11.31
C ALA A 139 -10.65 -29.50 11.75
N PRO A 140 -10.28 -28.21 11.63
CA PRO A 140 -8.95 -27.72 12.02
C PRO A 140 -8.61 -28.04 13.48
N ALA A 141 -9.60 -28.08 14.38
CA ALA A 141 -9.44 -28.49 15.78
C ALA A 141 -8.84 -29.90 16.01
N GLY A 142 -8.76 -30.74 14.98
CA GLY A 142 -8.12 -32.05 15.03
C GLY A 142 -6.70 -32.09 14.47
N ASP A 143 -6.08 -30.96 14.12
CA ASP A 143 -4.71 -30.94 13.61
C ASP A 143 -3.71 -31.32 14.70
N TYR A 144 -2.67 -32.05 14.32
CA TYR A 144 -1.57 -32.49 15.19
C TYR A 144 -0.33 -32.82 14.34
N PRO A 145 0.90 -32.72 14.89
CA PRO A 145 2.11 -33.03 14.13
C PRO A 145 2.12 -34.47 13.57
N GLY A 146 2.44 -34.60 12.28
CA GLY A 146 2.42 -35.86 11.53
C GLY A 146 1.08 -36.21 10.88
N ARG A 147 0.02 -35.41 11.10
CA ARG A 147 -1.21 -35.54 10.32
C ARG A 147 -0.93 -35.17 8.85
N THR A 148 -1.49 -35.93 7.91
CA THR A 148 -1.32 -35.69 6.46
C THR A 148 -2.63 -35.28 5.81
N GLN A 149 -2.53 -34.46 4.77
CA GLN A 149 -3.67 -33.98 4.00
C GLN A 149 -3.26 -33.40 2.65
N SER A 150 -4.22 -32.96 1.83
CA SER A 150 -3.95 -32.15 0.65
C SER A 150 -4.57 -30.76 0.78
N PHE A 151 -3.88 -29.77 0.22
CA PHE A 151 -4.32 -28.37 0.17
C PHE A 151 -4.36 -27.87 -1.27
N MET A 152 -5.34 -27.04 -1.61
CA MET A 152 -5.40 -26.31 -2.87
C MET A 152 -4.45 -25.12 -2.80
N VAL A 153 -3.49 -25.06 -3.71
CA VAL A 153 -2.44 -24.03 -3.78
C VAL A 153 -2.30 -23.53 -5.21
N VAL A 154 -1.99 -22.25 -5.38
CA VAL A 154 -1.59 -21.66 -6.67
C VAL A 154 -0.44 -22.48 -7.29
N SER A 155 -0.63 -22.94 -8.53
CA SER A 155 0.30 -23.82 -9.24
C SER A 155 0.84 -23.25 -10.55
N ASN A 156 0.60 -21.97 -10.83
CA ASN A 156 1.20 -21.27 -11.96
C ASN A 156 1.58 -19.83 -11.59
N ALA A 157 2.59 -19.30 -12.28
CA ALA A 157 3.08 -17.93 -12.07
C ALA A 157 2.01 -16.84 -12.28
N ALA A 158 0.97 -17.15 -13.07
CA ALA A 158 -0.16 -16.26 -13.27
C ALA A 158 -1.13 -16.19 -12.07
N GLY A 159 -0.95 -17.01 -11.04
CA GLY A 159 -1.84 -17.00 -9.88
C GLY A 159 -3.25 -17.56 -10.11
N THR A 160 -3.51 -18.16 -11.27
CA THR A 160 -4.87 -18.46 -11.75
C THR A 160 -5.24 -19.93 -11.68
N THR A 161 -4.26 -20.82 -11.54
CA THR A 161 -4.48 -22.27 -11.45
C THR A 161 -4.27 -22.73 -10.03
N LEU A 162 -5.19 -23.55 -9.51
CA LEU A 162 -5.06 -24.20 -8.21
C LEU A 162 -4.88 -25.71 -8.41
N GLU A 163 -3.96 -26.29 -7.67
CA GLU A 163 -3.74 -27.73 -7.61
C GLU A 163 -3.64 -28.23 -6.18
N ALA A 164 -3.93 -29.52 -5.99
CA ALA A 164 -3.82 -30.17 -4.70
C ALA A 164 -2.36 -30.55 -4.41
N PHE A 165 -1.82 -30.10 -3.28
CA PHE A 165 -0.50 -30.44 -2.79
C PHE A 165 -0.64 -31.33 -1.55
N PRO A 166 -0.06 -32.54 -1.54
CA PRO A 166 0.03 -33.32 -0.31
C PRO A 166 0.96 -32.61 0.68
N ALA A 167 0.56 -32.56 1.94
CA ALA A 167 1.25 -31.86 3.01
C ALA A 167 1.11 -32.60 4.35
N THR A 168 2.07 -32.38 5.21
CA THR A 168 2.13 -32.93 6.56
C THR A 168 2.18 -31.79 7.58
N CYS A 169 1.37 -31.87 8.63
CA CYS A 169 1.40 -30.94 9.76
C CYS A 169 2.72 -31.12 10.51
N ARG A 170 3.52 -30.05 10.63
CA ARG A 170 4.82 -30.07 11.30
C ARG A 170 4.79 -29.38 12.66
N TYR A 171 3.82 -28.51 12.87
CA TYR A 171 3.59 -27.84 14.14
C TYR A 171 2.10 -27.69 14.41
N ALA A 172 1.72 -27.88 15.67
CA ALA A 172 0.38 -27.61 16.17
C ALA A 172 0.51 -27.03 17.58
N SER A 173 -0.08 -25.86 17.83
CA SER A 173 0.13 -25.11 19.08
C SER A 173 -0.23 -25.94 20.31
N GLY A 174 0.68 -26.00 21.28
CA GLY A 174 0.48 -26.71 22.54
C GLY A 174 0.42 -28.23 22.46
N SER A 175 0.52 -28.82 21.27
CA SER A 175 0.59 -30.27 21.08
C SER A 175 1.94 -30.83 21.54
N ALA A 176 1.92 -31.98 22.22
CA ALA A 176 3.10 -32.78 22.56
C ALA A 176 3.56 -33.71 21.42
N GLY A 177 2.91 -33.66 20.25
CA GLY A 177 3.30 -34.43 19.07
C GLY A 177 2.17 -35.25 18.46
N SER A 178 2.53 -36.37 17.84
CA SER A 178 1.59 -37.12 17.00
C SER A 178 0.40 -37.69 17.77
N GLY A 179 -0.81 -37.37 17.30
CA GLY A 179 -2.07 -37.77 17.93
C GLY A 179 -2.49 -36.92 19.12
N ASP A 180 -1.70 -35.92 19.51
CA ASP A 180 -2.05 -34.96 20.56
C ASP A 180 -2.66 -33.70 19.93
N PRO A 181 -3.95 -33.38 20.17
CA PRO A 181 -4.61 -32.24 19.55
C PRO A 181 -3.98 -30.91 19.99
N MET A 182 -4.32 -29.84 19.27
CA MET A 182 -3.88 -28.49 19.63
C MET A 182 -4.49 -28.02 20.95
N ASP A 183 -3.67 -27.34 21.75
CA ASP A 183 -4.12 -26.49 22.84
C ASP A 183 -4.12 -25.03 22.41
N ALA A 184 -5.16 -24.32 22.82
CA ALA A 184 -5.33 -22.93 22.45
C ALA A 184 -4.45 -22.02 23.33
N VAL A 185 -3.77 -21.08 22.67
CA VAL A 185 -3.00 -20.01 23.28
C VAL A 185 -3.95 -18.87 23.64
N ASP A 186 -3.86 -18.37 24.88
CA ASP A 186 -4.63 -17.21 25.34
C ASP A 186 -3.87 -15.92 25.04
N PHE A 187 -4.47 -15.07 24.22
CA PHE A 187 -3.98 -13.73 23.88
C PHE A 187 -4.68 -12.62 24.70
N GLY A 188 -5.48 -12.99 25.70
CA GLY A 188 -6.25 -12.08 26.53
C GLY A 188 -7.54 -11.60 25.85
N SER A 189 -8.34 -10.82 26.58
CA SER A 189 -9.62 -10.26 26.08
C SER A 189 -10.61 -11.30 25.54
N GLY A 190 -10.54 -12.55 26.01
CA GLY A 190 -11.38 -13.66 25.51
C GLY A 190 -10.92 -14.24 24.17
N ARG A 191 -9.73 -13.86 23.69
CA ARG A 191 -9.14 -14.35 22.45
C ARG A 191 -8.23 -15.55 22.75
N SER A 192 -8.78 -16.74 22.52
CA SER A 192 -8.02 -17.99 22.55
C SER A 192 -7.94 -18.56 21.14
N ARG A 193 -6.74 -18.93 20.68
CA ARG A 193 -6.50 -19.42 19.32
C ARG A 193 -5.51 -20.56 19.26
N THR A 194 -5.63 -21.38 18.22
CA THR A 194 -4.67 -22.41 17.87
C THR A 194 -3.96 -22.06 16.56
N LEU A 195 -2.73 -22.55 16.41
CA LEU A 195 -1.94 -22.44 15.18
C LEU A 195 -1.55 -23.83 14.70
N SER A 196 -1.74 -24.11 13.42
CA SER A 196 -1.16 -25.28 12.76
C SER A 196 -0.30 -24.86 11.58
N ILE A 197 0.93 -25.38 11.50
CA ILE A 197 1.81 -25.17 10.35
C ILE A 197 1.96 -26.48 9.60
N TRP A 198 1.62 -26.43 8.32
CA TRP A 198 1.70 -27.53 7.39
C TRP A 198 2.82 -27.26 6.39
N VAL A 199 3.52 -28.32 5.99
CA VAL A 199 4.56 -28.24 4.95
C VAL A 199 4.21 -29.22 3.86
N ALA A 200 4.17 -28.75 2.61
CA ALA A 200 4.00 -29.60 1.46
C ALA A 200 5.08 -30.68 1.44
N ASP A 201 4.71 -31.93 1.15
CA ASP A 201 5.58 -33.08 1.36
C ASP A 201 6.85 -33.01 0.49
N ASN A 202 6.77 -32.36 -0.67
CA ASN A 202 7.92 -32.11 -1.56
C ASN A 202 8.84 -30.97 -1.10
N CYS A 203 8.45 -30.22 -0.06
CA CYS A 203 9.19 -29.09 0.50
C CYS A 203 9.88 -29.42 1.83
N TRP A 204 9.72 -30.64 2.36
CA TRP A 204 10.22 -31.02 3.68
C TRP A 204 11.46 -31.90 3.60
N ASP A 205 12.57 -31.50 4.24
CA ASP A 205 13.76 -32.23 4.74
C ASP A 205 14.28 -33.54 4.05
N VAL A 206 13.79 -33.91 2.86
CA VAL A 206 14.11 -35.14 2.12
C VAL A 206 14.12 -34.91 0.60
N ALA A 207 15.21 -34.30 0.12
CA ALA A 207 15.84 -34.54 -1.20
C ALA A 207 15.10 -34.06 -2.49
N PRO A 208 15.71 -34.29 -3.67
CA PRO A 208 16.51 -33.36 -4.47
C PRO A 208 15.71 -32.50 -5.47
N THR A 209 14.39 -32.35 -5.29
CA THR A 209 13.52 -31.76 -6.32
C THR A 209 13.42 -30.23 -6.28
N LEU A 210 13.62 -29.64 -5.11
CA LEU A 210 13.59 -28.20 -4.90
C LEU A 210 15.00 -27.70 -4.53
N LYS A 211 15.28 -26.41 -4.78
CA LYS A 211 16.58 -25.79 -4.50
C LYS A 211 16.86 -25.76 -3.01
N HIS A 212 15.85 -25.41 -2.23
CA HIS A 212 15.88 -25.33 -0.77
C HIS A 212 14.74 -26.16 -0.17
N ALA A 213 14.95 -26.67 1.03
CA ALA A 213 13.97 -27.48 1.75
C ALA A 213 13.75 -26.93 3.15
N VAL A 214 12.50 -26.98 3.60
CA VAL A 214 12.09 -26.57 4.95
C VAL A 214 12.51 -27.63 5.96
N THR A 215 13.07 -27.17 7.07
CA THR A 215 13.44 -27.96 8.24
C THR A 215 12.48 -27.72 9.41
N GLN A 216 12.58 -28.53 10.46
CA GLN A 216 11.81 -28.28 11.70
C GLN A 216 12.20 -26.97 12.37
N GLU A 217 13.48 -26.57 12.34
CA GLU A 217 13.95 -25.32 12.92
C GLU A 217 13.27 -24.11 12.29
N MET A 218 13.12 -24.10 10.96
CA MET A 218 12.41 -23.07 10.23
C MET A 218 10.91 -23.02 10.59
N VAL A 219 10.27 -24.18 10.79
CA VAL A 219 8.87 -24.26 11.23
C VAL A 219 8.70 -23.69 12.64
N ASP A 220 9.61 -24.02 13.55
CA ASP A 220 9.56 -23.56 14.93
C ASP A 220 9.80 -22.03 15.01
N ALA A 221 10.72 -21.50 14.19
CA ALA A 221 10.94 -20.06 14.05
C ALA A 221 9.71 -19.33 13.53
N LEU A 222 9.04 -19.89 12.50
CA LEU A 222 7.80 -19.33 11.95
C LEU A 222 6.67 -19.31 12.99
N ALA A 223 6.52 -20.39 13.76
CA ALA A 223 5.56 -20.47 14.85
C ALA A 223 5.85 -19.43 15.94
N ALA A 224 7.13 -19.28 16.32
CA ALA A 224 7.56 -18.32 17.32
C ALA A 224 7.34 -16.87 16.87
N ALA A 225 7.61 -16.54 15.60
CA ALA A 225 7.34 -15.20 15.06
C ALA A 225 5.84 -14.89 15.05
N PHE A 226 5.01 -15.83 14.60
CA PHE A 226 3.58 -15.59 14.42
C PHE A 226 2.77 -15.64 15.73
N PHE A 227 2.99 -16.65 16.58
CA PHE A 227 2.22 -16.89 17.82
C PHE A 227 2.99 -16.60 19.11
N GLY A 228 4.28 -16.26 19.01
CA GLY A 228 5.14 -16.03 20.15
C GLY A 228 5.71 -17.34 20.71
N THR A 229 6.68 -17.21 21.60
CA THR A 229 7.20 -18.35 22.37
C THR A 229 6.28 -18.68 23.55
N SER A 230 6.34 -19.93 24.02
CA SER A 230 5.55 -20.37 25.17
C SER A 230 5.76 -19.45 26.39
N GLY A 231 4.67 -18.92 26.93
CA GLY A 231 4.68 -17.98 28.05
C GLY A 231 4.83 -16.50 27.68
N ALA A 232 5.07 -16.16 26.40
CA ALA A 232 5.16 -14.78 25.92
C ALA A 232 4.31 -14.50 24.65
N PRO A 233 3.04 -14.94 24.56
CA PRO A 233 2.25 -14.81 23.33
C PRO A 233 1.95 -13.37 22.92
N SER A 234 2.05 -12.40 23.84
CA SER A 234 1.88 -10.97 23.55
C SER A 234 3.00 -10.34 22.72
N ALA A 235 4.14 -11.03 22.57
CA ALA A 235 5.26 -10.62 21.74
C ALA A 235 5.26 -11.42 20.43
N SER A 236 4.22 -11.23 19.62
CA SER A 236 4.00 -11.99 18.39
C SER A 236 3.26 -11.15 17.35
N ILE A 237 3.43 -11.49 16.07
CA ILE A 237 2.70 -10.86 14.96
C ILE A 237 1.20 -10.97 15.20
N TYR A 238 0.71 -12.16 15.59
CA TYR A 238 -0.71 -12.36 15.87
C TYR A 238 -1.23 -11.38 16.92
N ALA A 239 -0.53 -11.25 18.06
CA ALA A 239 -0.94 -10.35 19.14
C ALA A 239 -0.91 -8.88 18.71
N TRP A 240 0.15 -8.45 18.02
CA TRP A 240 0.30 -7.05 17.63
C TRP A 240 -0.71 -6.64 16.56
N VAL A 241 -0.93 -7.46 15.52
CA VAL A 241 -1.87 -7.12 14.45
C VAL A 241 -3.32 -7.19 14.94
N THR A 242 -3.71 -8.21 15.72
CA THR A 242 -5.09 -8.29 16.23
C THR A 242 -5.42 -7.23 17.28
N SER A 243 -4.43 -6.75 18.03
CA SER A 243 -4.59 -5.59 18.92
C SER A 243 -4.89 -4.32 18.11
N MET A 244 -4.21 -4.15 16.97
CA MET A 244 -4.42 -3.01 16.07
C MET A 244 -5.76 -3.10 15.34
N LEU A 245 -6.00 -4.20 14.64
CA LEU A 245 -7.05 -4.30 13.61
C LEU A 245 -8.31 -5.03 14.06
N GLY A 246 -8.28 -5.73 15.19
CA GLY A 246 -9.35 -6.62 15.63
C GLY A 246 -9.09 -8.08 15.24
N ASP A 247 -10.06 -8.94 15.53
CA ASP A 247 -9.93 -10.38 15.30
C ASP A 247 -9.93 -10.72 13.80
N GLU A 248 -9.22 -11.78 13.44
CA GLU A 248 -9.07 -12.30 12.08
C GLU A 248 -10.27 -13.12 11.60
N TRP A 249 -10.98 -13.72 12.54
CA TRP A 249 -12.17 -14.51 12.27
C TRP A 249 -13.00 -14.66 13.55
N GLY A 250 -14.28 -14.99 13.39
CA GLY A 250 -15.20 -15.12 14.49
C GLY A 250 -16.64 -15.34 14.04
N SER A 251 -17.58 -15.23 14.97
CA SER A 251 -19.00 -15.49 14.69
C SER A 251 -19.54 -14.60 13.58
N HIS A 252 -20.32 -15.18 12.68
CA HIS A 252 -21.01 -14.48 11.59
C HIS A 252 -22.32 -15.19 11.20
N GLY A 253 -23.15 -14.54 10.38
CA GLY A 253 -24.45 -15.07 9.94
C GLY A 253 -24.45 -15.86 8.62
N TYR A 254 -23.31 -15.94 7.92
CA TYR A 254 -23.22 -16.56 6.59
C TYR A 254 -23.11 -18.08 6.67
N SER A 255 -24.02 -18.79 6.00
CA SER A 255 -24.02 -20.27 5.95
C SER A 255 -23.04 -20.87 4.94
N ASN A 256 -22.53 -20.04 4.03
CA ASN A 256 -21.56 -20.43 3.00
C ASN A 256 -20.11 -20.19 3.44
N LEU A 257 -19.88 -19.71 4.67
CA LEU A 257 -18.56 -19.52 5.26
C LEU A 257 -18.37 -20.51 6.42
N ILE A 258 -17.11 -20.89 6.68
CA ILE A 258 -16.78 -21.81 7.76
C ILE A 258 -17.13 -21.22 9.13
N ALA A 259 -17.48 -22.08 10.09
CA ALA A 259 -17.75 -21.63 11.45
C ALA A 259 -16.48 -21.08 12.13
N ALA A 260 -16.66 -20.30 13.20
CA ALA A 260 -15.56 -19.89 14.05
C ALA A 260 -15.03 -21.08 14.86
N ASP A 261 -13.85 -21.57 14.49
CA ASP A 261 -13.17 -22.68 15.17
C ASP A 261 -11.92 -22.24 15.97
N GLY A 262 -11.47 -21.00 15.76
CA GLY A 262 -10.34 -20.41 16.47
C GLY A 262 -8.98 -20.96 16.04
N ASN A 263 -8.87 -21.54 14.84
CA ASN A 263 -7.59 -21.97 14.26
C ASN A 263 -7.11 -21.01 13.16
N VAL A 264 -5.81 -20.73 13.15
CA VAL A 264 -5.12 -20.18 11.98
C VAL A 264 -4.19 -21.26 11.42
N THR A 265 -4.27 -21.49 10.12
CA THR A 265 -3.39 -22.43 9.42
C THR A 265 -2.36 -21.67 8.56
N ILE A 266 -1.09 -22.07 8.65
CA ILE A 266 -0.03 -21.62 7.72
C ILE A 266 0.42 -22.82 6.90
N LEU A 267 0.46 -22.66 5.58
CA LEU A 267 1.00 -23.69 4.68
C LEU A 267 2.29 -23.20 4.04
N LEU A 268 3.38 -23.95 4.22
CA LEU A 268 4.63 -23.79 3.47
C LEU A 268 4.57 -24.67 2.21
N ALA A 269 4.59 -24.07 1.02
CA ALA A 269 4.58 -24.78 -0.26
C ALA A 269 5.36 -24.02 -1.33
N ASP A 270 5.86 -24.70 -2.36
CA ASP A 270 6.42 -24.09 -3.59
C ASP A 270 5.27 -23.45 -4.38
N ILE A 271 5.07 -22.14 -4.20
CA ILE A 271 3.98 -21.39 -4.83
C ILE A 271 4.28 -21.32 -6.33
N SER A 272 3.25 -21.47 -7.16
CA SER A 272 3.41 -21.49 -8.62
C SER A 272 4.16 -22.68 -9.20
N LYS A 273 4.68 -23.59 -8.36
CA LYS A 273 5.53 -24.73 -8.78
C LYS A 273 6.75 -24.29 -9.58
N ASP A 274 7.32 -23.14 -9.24
CA ASP A 274 8.40 -22.55 -10.01
C ASP A 274 9.79 -22.86 -9.43
N ASN A 275 9.85 -23.38 -8.19
CA ASN A 275 11.10 -23.65 -7.48
C ASN A 275 12.02 -22.41 -7.48
N SER A 276 11.40 -21.23 -7.40
CA SER A 276 12.08 -19.95 -7.34
C SER A 276 12.59 -19.69 -5.93
N ASP A 277 13.83 -19.24 -5.84
CA ASP A 277 14.51 -18.88 -4.58
C ASP A 277 14.94 -17.42 -4.55
N THR A 278 14.53 -16.62 -5.55
CA THR A 278 14.96 -15.21 -5.71
C THR A 278 13.83 -14.24 -5.98
N GLY A 279 12.59 -14.71 -5.95
CA GLY A 279 11.43 -13.84 -6.16
C GLY A 279 10.22 -14.56 -6.70
N GLY A 280 9.11 -13.83 -6.77
CA GLY A 280 7.79 -14.37 -7.04
C GLY A 280 6.82 -13.99 -5.93
N ILE A 281 5.82 -14.84 -5.72
CA ILE A 281 4.85 -14.65 -4.64
C ILE A 281 5.45 -15.23 -3.36
N VAL A 282 5.82 -14.37 -2.41
CA VAL A 282 6.37 -14.80 -1.10
C VAL A 282 5.29 -15.40 -0.21
N GLY A 283 4.08 -14.89 -0.30
CA GLY A 283 2.92 -15.40 0.41
C GLY A 283 1.62 -14.86 -0.19
N TYR A 284 0.50 -15.47 0.19
CA TYR A 284 -0.83 -14.94 -0.12
C TYR A 284 -1.90 -15.43 0.85
N PHE A 285 -2.86 -14.56 1.12
CA PHE A 285 -4.17 -14.86 1.66
C PHE A 285 -5.21 -14.93 0.53
N ALA A 286 -6.10 -15.92 0.59
CA ALA A 286 -7.21 -16.04 -0.34
C ALA A 286 -8.54 -16.26 0.42
N PRO A 287 -9.49 -15.31 0.37
CA PRO A 287 -10.78 -15.42 1.07
C PRO A 287 -11.57 -16.69 0.72
N VAL A 288 -11.37 -17.22 -0.48
CA VAL A 288 -12.03 -18.45 -0.96
C VAL A 288 -11.78 -19.64 -0.03
N ASN A 289 -10.65 -19.66 0.68
CA ASN A 289 -10.32 -20.72 1.64
C ASN A 289 -11.29 -20.79 2.81
N ALA A 290 -12.02 -19.72 3.13
CA ALA A 290 -13.03 -19.73 4.20
C ALA A 290 -14.43 -20.13 3.71
N VAL A 291 -14.60 -20.50 2.43
CA VAL A 291 -15.91 -20.80 1.82
C VAL A 291 -16.22 -22.30 1.88
N VAL A 292 -17.42 -22.65 2.33
CA VAL A 292 -17.85 -24.05 2.47
C VAL A 292 -18.31 -24.64 1.12
N GLY A 293 -17.85 -25.85 0.82
CA GLY A 293 -18.34 -26.67 -0.29
C GLY A 293 -17.87 -26.24 -1.68
N VAL A 294 -16.82 -25.43 -1.77
CA VAL A 294 -16.24 -24.96 -3.03
C VAL A 294 -14.92 -25.68 -3.31
N THR A 295 -14.72 -26.19 -4.53
CA THR A 295 -13.52 -26.97 -4.91
C THR A 295 -12.20 -26.23 -4.70
N ALA A 296 -12.20 -24.91 -4.86
CA ALA A 296 -11.04 -24.05 -4.68
C ALA A 296 -10.75 -23.71 -3.20
N SER A 297 -11.62 -24.14 -2.28
CA SER A 297 -11.52 -23.80 -0.86
C SER A 297 -10.78 -24.88 -0.08
N ASN A 298 -9.90 -24.44 0.80
CA ASN A 298 -9.34 -25.29 1.85
C ASN A 298 -10.19 -25.33 3.13
N GLU A 299 -11.38 -24.71 3.17
CA GLU A 299 -12.27 -24.62 4.33
C GLU A 299 -11.55 -24.26 5.66
N ARG A 300 -10.62 -23.31 5.59
CA ARG A 300 -9.73 -22.87 6.68
C ARG A 300 -9.51 -21.36 6.65
N VAL A 301 -9.29 -20.79 7.83
CA VAL A 301 -8.64 -19.48 7.99
C VAL A 301 -7.14 -19.69 7.80
N MET A 302 -6.61 -19.33 6.63
CA MET A 302 -5.23 -19.63 6.27
C MET A 302 -4.61 -18.66 5.28
N PHE A 303 -3.28 -18.59 5.31
CA PHE A 303 -2.44 -18.06 4.24
C PHE A 303 -1.35 -19.07 3.87
N VAL A 304 -0.79 -18.93 2.68
CA VAL A 304 0.27 -19.78 2.13
C VAL A 304 1.54 -18.94 2.03
N ILE A 305 2.68 -19.54 2.35
CA ILE A 305 4.01 -18.93 2.25
C ILE A 305 4.87 -19.81 1.35
N ASP A 306 5.72 -19.17 0.54
CA ASP A 306 6.64 -19.87 -0.33
C ASP A 306 7.74 -20.58 0.46
N ALA A 307 7.77 -21.91 0.35
CA ALA A 307 8.71 -22.73 1.09
C ALA A 307 10.15 -22.63 0.57
N VAL A 308 10.34 -22.41 -0.73
CA VAL A 308 11.67 -22.43 -1.37
C VAL A 308 12.38 -21.13 -1.08
N MET A 309 11.69 -19.99 -1.22
CA MET A 309 12.22 -18.69 -0.81
C MET A 309 12.49 -18.67 0.70
N TYR A 310 11.52 -19.04 1.55
CA TYR A 310 11.73 -19.01 3.01
C TYR A 310 12.94 -19.84 3.48
N ALA A 311 13.21 -20.95 2.82
CA ALA A 311 14.34 -21.83 3.14
C ALA A 311 15.68 -21.42 2.49
N ASN A 312 15.72 -20.34 1.71
CA ASN A 312 16.96 -19.84 1.12
C ASN A 312 17.86 -19.25 2.23
N PRO A 313 19.08 -19.79 2.43
CA PRO A 313 19.98 -19.37 3.51
C PRO A 313 20.88 -18.17 3.15
N ASP A 314 20.64 -17.51 2.01
CA ASP A 314 21.45 -16.38 1.57
C ASP A 314 21.04 -15.08 2.28
N ASP A 315 22.03 -14.36 2.81
CA ASP A 315 21.84 -13.14 3.60
C ASP A 315 21.50 -11.91 2.74
N GLU A 316 21.83 -11.93 1.45
CA GLU A 316 21.49 -10.89 0.48
C GLU A 316 20.25 -11.24 -0.36
N GLY A 317 19.73 -12.47 -0.22
CA GLY A 317 18.57 -12.97 -0.95
C GLY A 317 18.88 -13.52 -2.34
N ASP A 318 20.16 -13.73 -2.66
CA ASP A 318 20.62 -14.30 -3.92
C ASP A 318 20.19 -15.77 -4.07
N GLY A 319 20.07 -16.21 -5.32
CA GLY A 319 19.65 -17.57 -5.65
C GLY A 319 20.81 -18.49 -5.96
N VAL A 320 20.56 -19.79 -5.85
CA VAL A 320 21.54 -20.81 -6.24
C VAL A 320 22.03 -20.57 -7.67
N GLY A 321 23.32 -20.26 -7.79
CA GLY A 321 23.99 -20.00 -9.07
C GLY A 321 24.22 -18.53 -9.40
N ALA A 322 23.73 -17.59 -8.60
CA ALA A 322 24.12 -16.19 -8.66
C ALA A 322 25.60 -16.01 -8.26
N SER A 323 26.24 -14.92 -8.72
CA SER A 323 27.66 -14.66 -8.43
C SER A 323 27.92 -14.24 -6.98
N GLY A 324 26.88 -13.84 -6.23
CA GLY A 324 26.96 -13.46 -4.82
C GLY A 324 26.51 -14.56 -3.87
N TYR A 325 25.78 -15.58 -4.35
CA TYR A 325 25.17 -16.62 -3.52
C TYR A 325 26.14 -17.31 -2.55
N LEU A 326 25.82 -17.23 -1.26
CA LEU A 326 26.53 -17.89 -0.16
C LEU A 326 25.67 -19.02 0.41
N ALA A 327 26.15 -20.26 0.26
CA ALA A 327 25.49 -21.43 0.81
C ALA A 327 25.83 -21.61 2.30
N ASP A 328 25.34 -20.70 3.14
CA ASP A 328 25.51 -20.75 4.59
C ASP A 328 24.37 -21.53 5.27
N ALA A 329 24.40 -21.62 6.60
CA ALA A 329 23.30 -22.19 7.35
C ALA A 329 22.18 -21.16 7.44
N TRP A 330 20.93 -21.59 7.25
CA TRP A 330 19.78 -20.72 7.39
C TRP A 330 19.71 -20.08 8.78
N GLU A 331 19.51 -18.76 8.83
CA GLU A 331 19.29 -17.96 10.03
C GLU A 331 18.01 -17.12 9.90
N GLN A 332 17.42 -16.77 11.04
CA GLN A 332 16.21 -15.92 11.06
C GLN A 332 16.45 -14.49 10.53
N SER A 333 17.72 -14.06 10.48
CA SER A 333 18.15 -12.77 9.94
C SER A 333 18.47 -12.81 8.45
N ASP A 334 18.38 -13.96 7.80
CA ASP A 334 18.57 -14.05 6.35
C ASP A 334 17.47 -13.30 5.63
N TYR A 335 17.79 -12.77 4.44
CA TYR A 335 16.89 -11.90 3.68
C TYR A 335 15.49 -12.50 3.49
N TRP A 336 15.41 -13.78 3.12
CA TRP A 336 14.14 -14.44 2.86
C TRP A 336 13.38 -14.84 4.14
N ALA A 337 14.07 -15.09 5.25
CA ALA A 337 13.45 -15.29 6.55
C ALA A 337 12.80 -13.98 7.05
N GLU A 338 13.55 -12.87 7.02
CA GLU A 338 13.03 -11.55 7.38
C GLU A 338 11.87 -11.11 6.47
N THR A 339 12.01 -11.32 5.16
CA THR A 339 10.94 -11.04 4.18
C THR A 339 9.70 -11.87 4.48
N THR A 340 9.85 -13.14 4.85
CA THR A 340 8.74 -14.00 5.25
C THR A 340 8.06 -13.49 6.51
N PHE A 341 8.81 -13.08 7.54
CA PHE A 341 8.19 -12.54 8.77
C PHE A 341 7.43 -11.23 8.52
N SER A 342 7.94 -10.35 7.67
CA SER A 342 7.19 -9.17 7.23
C SER A 342 5.92 -9.55 6.45
N THR A 343 6.04 -10.53 5.54
CA THR A 343 4.94 -11.07 4.75
C THR A 343 3.85 -11.71 5.61
N LEU A 344 4.18 -12.38 6.72
CA LEU A 344 3.17 -12.89 7.66
C LEU A 344 2.28 -11.77 8.21
N ALA A 345 2.87 -10.63 8.57
CA ALA A 345 2.10 -9.48 9.05
C ALA A 345 1.24 -8.87 7.93
N HIS A 346 1.77 -8.83 6.71
CA HIS A 346 1.09 -8.38 5.50
C HIS A 346 -0.15 -9.25 5.19
N GLU A 347 0.03 -10.56 5.02
CA GLU A 347 -1.07 -11.47 4.69
C GLU A 347 -2.08 -11.62 5.83
N PHE A 348 -1.64 -11.48 7.07
CA PHE A 348 -2.53 -11.49 8.21
C PHE A 348 -3.40 -10.24 8.29
N GLN A 349 -2.90 -9.09 7.83
CA GLN A 349 -3.74 -7.91 7.63
C GLN A 349 -4.85 -8.22 6.62
N HIS A 350 -4.56 -8.84 5.47
CA HIS A 350 -5.59 -9.12 4.45
C HIS A 350 -6.71 -10.01 5.00
N MET A 351 -6.31 -11.04 5.77
CA MET A 351 -7.23 -11.91 6.48
C MET A 351 -8.17 -11.14 7.41
N ILE A 352 -7.62 -10.29 8.28
CA ILE A 352 -8.40 -9.45 9.19
C ILE A 352 -9.26 -8.46 8.39
N HIS A 353 -8.75 -7.90 7.28
CA HIS A 353 -9.46 -6.93 6.47
C HIS A 353 -10.69 -7.53 5.81
N TYR A 354 -10.55 -8.69 5.18
CA TYR A 354 -11.67 -9.44 4.63
C TYR A 354 -12.75 -9.72 5.68
N TYR A 355 -12.35 -10.19 6.86
CA TYR A 355 -13.31 -10.50 7.93
C TYR A 355 -13.96 -9.23 8.51
N GLN A 356 -13.18 -8.22 8.87
CA GLN A 356 -13.69 -7.01 9.52
C GLN A 356 -14.55 -6.17 8.56
N LYS A 357 -14.10 -5.93 7.33
CA LYS A 357 -14.83 -5.12 6.34
C LYS A 357 -15.90 -5.94 5.63
N GLY A 358 -15.50 -7.03 4.99
CA GLY A 358 -16.36 -7.84 4.14
C GLY A 358 -17.42 -8.61 4.93
N VAL A 359 -16.97 -9.42 5.89
CA VAL A 359 -17.86 -10.36 6.60
C VAL A 359 -18.65 -9.66 7.71
N LEU A 360 -17.98 -8.97 8.64
CA LEU A 360 -18.65 -8.41 9.82
C LEU A 360 -19.49 -7.18 9.52
N ARG A 361 -19.07 -6.35 8.56
CA ARG A 361 -19.68 -5.04 8.29
C ARG A 361 -20.39 -4.97 6.94
N GLY A 362 -20.32 -6.04 6.14
CA GLY A 362 -21.00 -6.12 4.85
C GLY A 362 -20.46 -5.14 3.81
N GLY A 363 -19.22 -4.69 3.94
CA GLY A 363 -18.55 -3.88 2.93
C GLY A 363 -18.27 -4.68 1.67
N ASP A 364 -18.25 -4.01 0.53
CA ASP A 364 -18.00 -4.63 -0.77
C ASP A 364 -16.50 -4.86 -1.01
N TYR A 365 -15.92 -5.78 -0.22
CA TYR A 365 -14.48 -6.05 -0.22
C TYR A 365 -13.93 -6.41 -1.61
N TYR A 366 -14.69 -7.17 -2.41
CA TYR A 366 -14.23 -7.60 -3.75
C TYR A 366 -14.19 -6.48 -4.79
N ASN A 367 -14.91 -5.37 -4.56
CA ASN A 367 -14.86 -4.18 -5.42
C ASN A 367 -14.08 -3.02 -4.77
N GLN A 368 -13.39 -3.27 -3.65
CA GLN A 368 -12.47 -2.30 -3.08
C GLN A 368 -11.29 -2.08 -4.05
N PRO A 369 -10.86 -0.83 -4.28
CA PRO A 369 -9.61 -0.58 -5.00
C PRO A 369 -8.44 -1.29 -4.30
N THR A 370 -7.71 -2.12 -5.04
CA THR A 370 -6.65 -2.98 -4.50
C THR A 370 -5.64 -2.21 -3.67
N TRP A 371 -5.25 -1.01 -4.10
CA TRP A 371 -4.29 -0.18 -3.36
C TRP A 371 -4.74 0.16 -1.94
N ILE A 372 -6.04 0.19 -1.61
CA ILE A 372 -6.49 0.49 -0.23
C ILE A 372 -6.16 -0.68 0.70
N ASP A 373 -6.36 -1.92 0.24
CA ASP A 373 -6.03 -3.11 1.02
C ASP A 373 -4.52 -3.21 1.22
N GLU A 374 -3.77 -3.11 0.13
CA GLU A 374 -2.32 -3.22 0.08
C GLU A 374 -1.60 -2.11 0.84
N LEU A 375 -2.13 -0.88 0.76
CA LEU A 375 -1.68 0.22 1.60
C LEU A 375 -1.78 -0.15 3.08
N CYS A 376 -2.90 -0.73 3.51
CA CYS A 376 -3.09 -1.14 4.89
C CYS A 376 -2.08 -2.23 5.27
N SER A 377 -1.85 -3.24 4.43
CA SER A 377 -0.86 -4.30 4.66
C SER A 377 0.54 -3.74 4.89
N MET A 378 1.00 -2.87 3.99
CA MET A 378 2.34 -2.27 4.12
C MET A 378 2.44 -1.30 5.29
N GLN A 379 1.34 -0.67 5.72
CA GLN A 379 1.34 0.09 6.97
C GLN A 379 1.47 -0.81 8.21
N VAL A 380 0.89 -2.01 8.18
CA VAL A 380 1.10 -2.99 9.26
C VAL A 380 2.56 -3.40 9.34
N GLU A 381 3.21 -3.66 8.20
CA GLU A 381 4.64 -3.97 8.15
C GLU A 381 5.49 -2.82 8.73
N ASP A 382 5.27 -1.57 8.32
CA ASP A 382 6.02 -0.39 8.80
C ASP A 382 5.82 -0.20 10.32
N LEU A 383 4.57 -0.28 10.81
CA LEU A 383 4.20 -0.13 12.23
C LEU A 383 4.76 -1.23 13.14
N LEU A 384 5.14 -2.38 12.58
CA LEU A 384 5.65 -3.55 13.31
C LEU A 384 7.13 -3.85 13.05
N SER A 385 7.79 -3.13 12.14
CA SER A 385 9.19 -3.34 11.76
C SER A 385 10.14 -3.49 12.96
N ASP A 386 10.06 -2.59 13.95
CA ASP A 386 10.87 -2.65 15.17
C ASP A 386 10.55 -3.85 16.07
N LYS A 387 9.29 -4.29 16.10
CA LYS A 387 8.85 -5.42 16.93
C LYS A 387 9.23 -6.76 16.34
N MET A 388 9.09 -6.87 15.02
CA MET A 388 9.49 -8.04 14.25
C MET A 388 11.00 -8.12 14.09
N GLY A 389 11.72 -7.00 14.25
CA GLY A 389 13.16 -6.94 14.05
C GLY A 389 13.55 -7.02 12.58
N VAL A 390 12.69 -6.54 11.67
CA VAL A 390 12.90 -6.53 10.21
C VAL A 390 12.86 -5.09 9.70
N ALA A 391 13.57 -4.78 8.62
CA ALA A 391 13.63 -3.40 8.09
C ALA A 391 12.28 -2.84 7.60
N GLY A 392 11.35 -3.73 7.23
CA GLY A 392 10.04 -3.39 6.69
C GLY A 392 10.10 -2.61 5.37
N PRO A 393 8.96 -2.07 4.89
CA PRO A 393 8.85 -1.44 3.57
C PRO A 393 9.66 -0.14 3.41
N ARG A 394 10.13 0.45 4.52
CA ARG A 394 11.03 1.61 4.50
C ARG A 394 12.45 1.26 4.07
N GLY A 395 12.86 -0.01 4.20
CA GLY A 395 14.23 -0.44 3.89
C GLY A 395 15.29 0.20 4.79
N VAL A 396 14.95 0.48 6.05
CA VAL A 396 15.86 1.06 7.04
C VAL A 396 15.85 0.16 8.26
N ALA A 397 17.02 -0.03 8.88
CA ALA A 397 17.21 -0.96 9.99
C ALA A 397 16.12 -0.82 11.08
N PRO A 398 15.64 -1.96 11.64
CA PRO A 398 14.65 -1.94 12.70
C PRO A 398 15.17 -1.15 13.91
N GLY A 399 14.35 -0.22 14.42
CA GLY A 399 14.72 0.67 15.53
C GLY A 399 15.49 1.94 15.15
N ASP A 400 15.91 2.11 13.90
CA ASP A 400 16.40 3.41 13.42
C ASP A 400 15.23 4.34 13.07
N TRP A 401 14.91 5.27 13.96
CA TRP A 401 13.80 6.21 13.80
C TRP A 401 14.12 7.43 12.93
N THR A 402 15.35 7.58 12.46
CA THR A 402 15.76 8.67 11.57
C THR A 402 15.21 8.46 10.15
N ALA A 403 15.53 9.35 9.22
CA ALA A 403 15.14 9.20 7.81
C ALA A 403 16.03 8.20 7.02
N GLY A 404 16.90 7.44 7.71
CA GLY A 404 17.92 6.61 7.08
C GLY A 404 19.07 7.43 6.48
N SER A 405 20.03 6.74 5.86
CA SER A 405 21.17 7.38 5.20
C SER A 405 20.88 7.66 3.72
N PRO A 406 21.47 8.72 3.13
CA PRO A 406 21.38 8.96 1.69
C PRO A 406 21.91 7.80 0.85
N GLY A 407 21.27 7.53 -0.29
CA GLY A 407 21.63 6.45 -1.19
C GLY A 407 20.97 5.10 -0.85
N ASN A 408 19.93 5.09 -0.02
CA ASN A 408 19.21 3.87 0.33
C ASN A 408 18.50 3.27 -0.90
N ALA A 409 18.90 2.07 -1.28
CA ALA A 409 18.31 1.30 -2.38
C ALA A 409 17.38 0.18 -1.92
N ALA A 410 17.15 0.05 -0.61
CA ALA A 410 16.31 -0.99 -0.03
C ALA A 410 14.86 -0.52 0.20
N GLY A 411 13.96 -1.48 0.40
CA GLY A 411 12.54 -1.24 0.66
C GLY A 411 11.78 -0.83 -0.60
N ARG A 412 10.64 -0.18 -0.42
CA ARG A 412 9.70 0.17 -1.51
C ARG A 412 9.92 1.58 -2.08
N LEU A 413 10.51 2.49 -1.29
CA LEU A 413 10.61 3.90 -1.72
C LEU A 413 11.54 4.19 -2.91
N PRO A 414 12.57 3.37 -3.23
CA PRO A 414 13.34 3.53 -4.47
C PRO A 414 12.49 3.56 -5.75
N ASP A 415 11.54 2.64 -5.91
CA ASP A 415 10.66 2.64 -7.08
C ASP A 415 9.73 3.86 -7.08
N PHE A 416 9.22 4.24 -5.91
CA PHE A 416 8.34 5.41 -5.80
C PHE A 416 9.04 6.69 -6.26
N ILE A 417 10.30 6.95 -5.89
CA ILE A 417 10.95 8.21 -6.31
C ILE A 417 11.05 8.33 -7.83
N TYR A 418 11.15 7.21 -8.55
CA TYR A 418 11.18 7.23 -10.00
C TYR A 418 9.79 7.20 -10.64
N PHE A 419 8.82 6.48 -10.06
CA PHE A 419 7.44 6.32 -10.55
C PHE A 419 6.40 7.07 -9.71
N ASN A 420 6.79 8.24 -9.17
CA ASN A 420 5.99 9.01 -8.21
C ASN A 420 4.65 9.56 -8.74
N ASP A 421 4.41 9.45 -10.05
CA ASP A 421 3.20 9.87 -10.77
C ASP A 421 2.35 8.71 -11.30
N ILE A 422 2.66 7.47 -10.88
CA ILE A 422 1.77 6.34 -11.12
C ILE A 422 0.43 6.56 -10.38
N SER A 423 -0.65 6.10 -11.01
CA SER A 423 -1.98 6.09 -10.43
C SER A 423 -2.04 5.09 -9.29
N LEU A 424 -2.65 5.45 -8.15
CA LEU A 424 -2.90 4.46 -7.10
C LEU A 424 -3.86 3.36 -7.58
N ASP A 425 -4.76 3.68 -8.51
CA ASP A 425 -5.64 2.68 -9.15
C ASP A 425 -4.94 1.85 -10.24
N ASP A 426 -3.68 2.16 -10.60
CA ASP A 426 -2.91 1.30 -11.48
C ASP A 426 -2.25 0.18 -10.66
N TRP A 427 -2.65 -1.06 -10.91
CA TRP A 427 -2.17 -2.22 -10.17
C TRP A 427 -1.53 -3.23 -11.12
N GLY A 428 -0.27 -2.97 -11.46
CA GLY A 428 0.52 -3.78 -12.41
C GLY A 428 0.25 -3.48 -13.89
N GLY A 429 -0.51 -2.43 -14.22
CA GLY A 429 -0.65 -2.00 -15.61
C GLY A 429 0.62 -1.36 -16.16
N ILE A 430 1.36 -0.63 -15.32
CA ILE A 430 2.72 -0.13 -15.63
C ILE A 430 3.79 -0.96 -14.96
N ASP A 431 3.77 -1.11 -13.64
CA ASP A 431 4.71 -1.97 -12.93
C ASP A 431 4.14 -2.27 -11.55
N ILE A 432 4.15 -3.55 -11.17
CA ILE A 432 3.53 -3.96 -9.90
C ILE A 432 4.33 -3.44 -8.71
N TYR A 433 5.67 -3.43 -8.79
CA TYR A 433 6.53 -2.93 -7.71
C TYR A 433 6.35 -1.42 -7.51
N ALA A 434 6.22 -0.66 -8.59
CA ALA A 434 5.86 0.76 -8.54
C ALA A 434 4.47 0.98 -7.93
N SER A 435 3.51 0.11 -8.21
CA SER A 435 2.15 0.16 -7.65
C SER A 435 2.18 0.00 -6.11
N TYR A 436 2.86 -1.05 -5.61
CA TYR A 436 3.11 -1.24 -4.18
C TYR A 436 3.85 -0.05 -3.58
N SER A 437 4.85 0.47 -4.28
CA SER A 437 5.68 1.58 -3.78
C SER A 437 4.90 2.89 -3.64
N ALA A 438 4.00 3.18 -4.57
CA ALA A 438 3.10 4.33 -4.47
C ALA A 438 2.06 4.17 -3.35
N ALA A 439 1.44 3.01 -3.23
CA ALA A 439 0.50 2.71 -2.15
C ALA A 439 1.19 2.79 -0.77
N TYR A 440 2.41 2.25 -0.63
CA TYR A 440 3.20 2.40 0.59
C TYR A 440 3.54 3.85 0.88
N ALA A 441 4.07 4.59 -0.11
CA ALA A 441 4.46 5.99 0.09
C ALA A 441 3.26 6.81 0.59
N PHE A 442 2.09 6.67 -0.03
CA PHE A 442 0.88 7.37 0.42
C PHE A 442 0.40 6.90 1.80
N GLY A 443 0.40 5.60 2.05
CA GLY A 443 0.08 5.04 3.37
C GLY A 443 1.00 5.57 4.46
N ALA A 444 2.30 5.63 4.19
CA ALA A 444 3.32 6.09 5.11
C ALA A 444 3.09 7.56 5.49
N TYR A 445 2.67 8.38 4.53
CA TYR A 445 2.21 9.74 4.77
C TYR A 445 0.97 9.77 5.66
N LEU A 446 -0.04 8.97 5.34
CA LEU A 446 -1.30 8.94 6.08
C LEU A 446 -1.08 8.51 7.53
N ALA A 447 -0.35 7.43 7.77
CA ALA A 447 -0.07 6.93 9.10
C ALA A 447 0.69 7.95 9.97
N ARG A 448 1.66 8.67 9.40
CA ARG A 448 2.44 9.69 10.12
C ARG A 448 1.67 10.98 10.42
N ASN A 449 0.62 11.29 9.66
CA ASN A 449 -0.11 12.57 9.78
C ASN A 449 -1.56 12.43 10.27
N TYR A 450 -2.15 11.23 10.26
CA TYR A 450 -3.58 11.01 10.51
C TYR A 450 -3.89 9.87 11.49
N GLY A 451 -2.93 9.48 12.35
CA GLY A 451 -3.22 8.68 13.55
C GLY A 451 -2.60 7.30 13.62
N GLY A 452 -1.65 6.96 12.74
CA GLY A 452 -0.86 5.73 12.81
C GLY A 452 -1.72 4.47 12.83
N ALA A 453 -1.52 3.61 13.83
CA ALA A 453 -2.27 2.37 14.00
C ALA A 453 -3.80 2.56 14.01
N GLU A 454 -4.31 3.63 14.62
CA GLU A 454 -5.75 3.91 14.67
C GLU A 454 -6.32 4.33 13.31
N PHE A 455 -5.52 4.98 12.47
CA PHE A 455 -5.90 5.26 11.08
C PHE A 455 -6.14 3.96 10.32
N VAL A 456 -5.16 3.05 10.33
CA VAL A 456 -5.24 1.75 9.64
C VAL A 456 -6.43 0.94 10.16
N ARG A 457 -6.62 0.90 11.49
CA ARG A 457 -7.78 0.25 12.13
C ARG A 457 -9.10 0.78 11.57
N ARG A 458 -9.26 2.10 11.45
CA ARG A 458 -10.51 2.71 10.96
C ARG A 458 -10.81 2.36 9.51
N VAL A 459 -9.78 2.30 8.66
CA VAL A 459 -9.94 1.89 7.26
C VAL A 459 -10.39 0.42 7.19
N VAL A 460 -9.68 -0.47 7.88
CA VAL A 460 -9.96 -1.91 7.94
C VAL A 460 -11.34 -2.21 8.55
N GLN A 461 -11.74 -1.47 9.57
CA GLN A 461 -13.03 -1.63 10.25
C GLN A 461 -14.14 -0.72 9.70
N SER A 462 -13.99 -0.14 8.51
CA SER A 462 -15.07 0.59 7.84
C SER A 462 -15.90 -0.34 6.97
N ALA A 463 -17.21 -0.11 6.88
CA ALA A 463 -18.07 -0.75 5.87
C ALA A 463 -17.89 -0.13 4.46
N ASP A 464 -17.31 1.07 4.38
CA ASP A 464 -17.01 1.73 3.12
C ASP A 464 -15.79 1.06 2.47
N ALA A 465 -15.96 0.59 1.24
CA ALA A 465 -14.91 -0.06 0.44
C ALA A 465 -14.28 0.89 -0.59
N THR A 466 -14.69 2.16 -0.62
CA THR A 466 -14.19 3.16 -1.55
C THR A 466 -13.05 3.99 -0.91
N PRO A 467 -12.39 4.89 -1.66
CA PRO A 467 -11.47 5.88 -1.09
C PRO A 467 -12.11 6.77 -0.02
N GLY A 468 -13.45 6.79 0.10
CA GLY A 468 -14.18 7.39 1.21
C GLY A 468 -13.77 6.83 2.59
N ALA A 469 -13.34 5.57 2.69
CA ALA A 469 -12.84 4.99 3.93
C ALA A 469 -11.54 5.66 4.42
N ILE A 470 -10.64 6.00 3.49
CA ILE A 470 -9.39 6.73 3.77
C ILE A 470 -9.72 8.14 4.26
N ALA A 471 -10.61 8.83 3.54
CA ALA A 471 -11.05 10.18 3.89
C ALA A 471 -11.74 10.21 5.28
N ALA A 472 -12.64 9.27 5.55
CA ALA A 472 -13.33 9.17 6.83
C ALA A 472 -12.37 8.86 8.00
N ALA A 473 -11.39 7.97 7.79
CA ALA A 473 -10.37 7.68 8.79
C ALA A 473 -9.51 8.93 9.10
N ALA A 474 -9.08 9.65 8.06
CA ALA A 474 -8.32 10.89 8.21
C ALA A 474 -9.13 11.98 8.93
N ALA A 475 -10.40 12.17 8.54
CA ALA A 475 -11.31 13.15 9.14
C ALA A 475 -11.56 12.85 10.63
N ALA A 476 -11.67 11.58 10.99
CA ALA A 476 -11.85 11.18 12.39
C ALA A 476 -10.66 11.58 13.28
N PHE A 477 -9.45 11.60 12.74
CA PHE A 477 -8.26 12.02 13.47
C PHE A 477 -8.06 13.54 13.44
N SER A 478 -8.16 14.15 12.26
CA SER A 478 -7.85 15.58 12.09
C SER A 478 -8.97 16.49 12.58
N GLY A 479 -10.20 15.99 12.71
CA GLY A 479 -11.39 16.79 13.00
C GLY A 479 -11.79 17.72 11.84
N ARG A 480 -11.21 17.54 10.66
CA ARG A 480 -11.51 18.32 9.44
C ARG A 480 -12.40 17.52 8.51
N ASP A 481 -13.04 18.24 7.59
CA ASP A 481 -13.67 17.62 6.43
C ASP A 481 -12.56 17.23 5.44
N GLU A 482 -12.25 15.95 5.38
CA GLU A 482 -11.19 15.40 4.52
C GLU A 482 -11.81 14.72 3.30
N THR A 483 -11.17 14.90 2.14
CA THR A 483 -11.45 14.14 0.91
C THR A 483 -10.18 13.45 0.42
N ALA A 484 -10.31 12.42 -0.41
CA ALA A 484 -9.17 11.74 -1.02
C ALA A 484 -8.26 12.72 -1.78
N GLU A 485 -8.84 13.63 -2.56
CA GLU A 485 -8.12 14.66 -3.33
C GLU A 485 -7.35 15.61 -2.41
N SER A 486 -7.98 16.08 -1.33
CA SER A 486 -7.32 16.97 -0.37
C SER A 486 -6.13 16.29 0.33
N LEU A 487 -6.21 14.98 0.58
CA LEU A 487 -5.14 14.18 1.16
C LEU A 487 -4.01 14.01 0.16
N LEU A 488 -4.31 13.67 -1.10
CA LEU A 488 -3.33 13.54 -2.16
C LEU A 488 -2.59 14.85 -2.45
N ARG A 489 -3.28 15.99 -2.44
CA ARG A 489 -2.66 17.31 -2.62
C ARG A 489 -1.65 17.63 -1.52
N ARG A 490 -1.97 17.31 -0.27
CA ARG A 490 -1.04 17.49 0.86
C ARG A 490 0.10 16.48 0.81
N TRP A 491 -0.20 15.24 0.45
CA TRP A 491 0.80 14.20 0.27
C TRP A 491 1.85 14.58 -0.77
N GLY A 492 1.44 15.06 -1.95
CA GLY A 492 2.40 15.49 -2.97
C GLY A 492 3.30 16.64 -2.47
N ALA A 493 2.75 17.60 -1.73
CA ALA A 493 3.59 18.60 -1.08
C ALA A 493 4.53 17.98 -0.02
N ALA A 494 4.07 17.00 0.77
CA ALA A 494 4.90 16.30 1.75
C ALA A 494 6.06 15.54 1.11
N VAL A 495 5.88 14.95 -0.09
CA VAL A 495 6.95 14.27 -0.84
C VAL A 495 8.11 15.24 -1.14
N LEU A 496 7.79 16.41 -1.68
CA LEU A 496 8.78 17.45 -1.99
C LEU A 496 9.43 18.04 -0.73
N LEU A 497 8.70 18.09 0.37
CA LEU A 497 9.18 18.61 1.66
C LEU A 497 9.76 17.53 2.57
N SER A 498 9.99 16.31 2.06
CA SER A 498 10.30 15.15 2.91
C SER A 498 11.65 15.27 3.63
N GLY A 499 12.60 16.06 3.14
CA GLY A 499 13.84 16.37 3.85
C GLY A 499 13.69 17.40 4.99
N ARG A 500 12.54 18.08 5.10
CA ARG A 500 12.31 19.16 6.05
C ARG A 500 11.72 18.65 7.37
N THR A 501 12.46 18.82 8.46
CA THR A 501 11.94 18.54 9.82
C THR A 501 11.03 19.64 10.36
N ASP A 502 11.04 20.82 9.73
CA ASP A 502 10.23 21.98 10.09
C ASP A 502 9.04 22.21 9.13
N ALA A 503 8.74 21.25 8.24
CA ALA A 503 7.55 21.31 7.40
C ALA A 503 6.28 21.53 8.26
N PRO A 504 5.22 22.19 7.77
CA PRO A 504 4.00 22.38 8.54
C PRO A 504 3.32 21.05 8.85
N GLU A 505 2.48 21.02 9.89
CA GLU A 505 1.64 19.84 10.19
C GLU A 505 0.85 19.40 8.93
N TYR A 506 0.67 18.09 8.76
CA TYR A 506 0.06 17.45 7.59
C TYR A 506 0.87 17.48 6.29
N TYR A 507 2.10 18.01 6.32
CA TYR A 507 3.04 17.99 5.21
C TYR A 507 4.36 17.30 5.59
N ARG A 508 4.37 16.46 6.65
CA ARG A 508 5.59 15.88 7.23
C ARG A 508 5.75 14.42 6.88
N TYR A 509 6.92 14.07 6.36
CA TYR A 509 7.46 12.72 6.45
C TYR A 509 8.57 12.59 7.50
N ASN A 510 9.29 13.69 7.71
CA ASN A 510 10.47 13.72 8.56
C ASN A 510 10.21 14.59 9.77
N THR A 511 10.32 13.99 10.96
CA THR A 511 10.39 14.73 12.23
C THR A 511 11.78 14.67 12.84
N GLY A 512 12.71 13.96 12.18
CA GLY A 512 14.02 13.59 12.71
C GLY A 512 13.95 12.57 13.85
N ALA A 513 12.76 12.02 14.13
CA ALA A 513 12.50 11.21 15.31
C ALA A 513 11.41 10.15 15.05
N ARG A 514 11.14 9.38 16.11
CA ARG A 514 10.08 8.37 16.20
C ARG A 514 8.71 9.03 16.23
N PHE A 515 7.80 8.54 15.41
CA PHE A 515 6.37 8.76 15.56
C PHE A 515 5.78 7.59 16.35
N ALA A 516 5.10 7.88 17.45
CA ALA A 516 4.42 6.87 18.24
C ALA A 516 2.92 6.93 17.99
N SER A 517 2.29 5.76 17.88
CA SER A 517 0.83 5.61 17.91
C SER A 517 0.47 4.46 18.84
N ALA A 518 -0.75 4.42 19.36
CA ALA A 518 -1.20 3.33 20.22
C ALA A 518 -2.55 2.80 19.74
N GLY A 519 -2.74 1.49 19.83
CA GLY A 519 -3.95 0.79 19.43
C GLY A 519 -4.08 -0.53 20.19
N GLY A 520 -5.27 -0.82 20.74
CA GLY A 520 -5.50 -2.09 21.46
C GLY A 520 -4.57 -2.36 22.65
N GLY A 521 -3.99 -1.32 23.26
CA GLY A 521 -3.03 -1.47 24.37
C GLY A 521 -1.58 -1.72 23.94
N VAL A 522 -1.28 -1.73 22.64
CA VAL A 522 0.06 -1.85 22.08
C VAL A 522 0.50 -0.48 21.54
N GLU A 523 1.76 -0.12 21.79
CA GLU A 523 2.41 1.06 21.18
C GLU A 523 3.08 0.62 19.88
N TYR A 524 2.82 1.34 18.79
CA TYR A 524 3.40 1.16 17.46
C TYR A 524 4.26 2.36 17.11
N SER A 525 5.28 2.12 16.30
CA SER A 525 6.31 3.10 16.00
C SER A 525 6.45 3.27 14.51
N LEU A 526 6.72 4.49 14.05
CA LEU A 526 7.15 4.76 12.68
C LEU A 526 8.41 5.63 12.71
N GLY A 527 9.35 5.35 11.81
CA GLY A 527 10.52 6.19 11.57
C GLY A 527 10.22 7.37 10.65
N SER A 528 11.10 8.36 10.67
CA SER A 528 11.08 9.43 9.67
C SER A 528 11.38 8.89 8.26
N ILE A 529 10.92 9.62 7.24
CA ILE A 529 11.21 9.35 5.83
C ILE A 529 11.70 10.64 5.19
N ASP A 530 12.76 10.55 4.39
CA ASP A 530 13.20 11.60 3.48
C ASP A 530 13.31 10.96 2.09
N MET A 531 12.49 11.39 1.15
CA MET A 531 12.47 10.83 -0.20
C MET A 531 13.78 11.12 -0.96
N HIS A 532 14.56 12.12 -0.53
CA HIS A 532 15.87 12.44 -1.08
C HIS A 532 16.99 11.53 -0.55
N ASN A 533 16.70 10.67 0.45
CA ASN A 533 17.64 9.65 0.89
C ASN A 533 17.60 8.38 0.05
N TYR A 534 16.57 8.18 -0.77
CA TYR A 534 16.40 6.96 -1.56
C TYR A 534 17.08 7.06 -2.91
N ARG A 535 17.45 5.90 -3.48
CA ARG A 535 18.12 5.81 -4.77
C ARG A 535 17.66 4.57 -5.53
N LEU A 536 17.33 4.74 -6.81
CA LEU A 536 17.01 3.66 -7.74
C LEU A 536 18.08 3.56 -8.83
N GLY A 537 18.55 2.34 -9.09
CA GLY A 537 19.38 2.05 -10.26
C GLY A 537 18.52 1.87 -11.50
N ILE A 538 18.88 2.55 -12.59
CA ILE A 538 18.22 2.43 -13.88
C ILE A 538 19.14 1.66 -14.82
N ASP A 539 18.70 0.50 -15.25
CA ASP A 539 19.27 -0.27 -16.36
C ASP A 539 18.43 0.00 -17.61
N THR A 540 18.95 0.83 -18.51
CA THR A 540 18.26 1.27 -19.72
C THR A 540 18.36 0.28 -20.86
N ASN A 541 19.31 -0.66 -20.79
CA ASN A 541 19.64 -1.57 -21.88
C ASN A 541 19.31 -3.04 -21.55
N ALA A 542 18.92 -3.33 -20.30
CA ALA A 542 18.55 -4.63 -19.74
C ALA A 542 19.68 -5.67 -19.74
N ASP A 543 20.95 -5.24 -19.66
CA ASP A 543 22.12 -6.13 -19.55
C ASP A 543 22.40 -6.58 -18.10
N GLY A 544 21.61 -6.09 -17.14
CA GLY A 544 21.77 -6.37 -15.71
C GLY A 544 22.74 -5.44 -15.00
N ALA A 545 23.37 -4.50 -15.71
CA ALA A 545 24.20 -3.45 -15.13
C ALA A 545 23.43 -2.14 -15.01
N VAL A 546 23.61 -1.46 -13.89
CA VAL A 546 23.00 -0.14 -13.69
C VAL A 546 23.73 0.92 -14.53
N ASP A 547 23.02 1.54 -15.47
CA ASP A 547 23.54 2.60 -16.35
C ASP A 547 23.56 3.97 -15.64
N SER A 548 22.53 4.23 -14.84
CA SER A 548 22.36 5.52 -14.16
C SER A 548 21.55 5.37 -12.88
N TYR A 549 21.47 6.44 -12.09
CA TYR A 549 20.74 6.41 -10.83
C TYR A 549 19.86 7.65 -10.69
N VAL A 550 18.71 7.45 -10.06
CA VAL A 550 17.80 8.51 -9.61
C VAL A 550 17.86 8.55 -8.09
N SER A 551 18.10 9.72 -7.51
CA SER A 551 18.29 9.89 -6.05
C SER A 551 17.39 10.97 -5.44
N GLU A 552 16.35 11.36 -6.18
CA GLU A 552 15.36 12.33 -5.76
C GLU A 552 14.04 12.03 -6.46
N PRO A 553 12.89 12.49 -5.93
CA PRO A 553 11.61 12.35 -6.62
C PRO A 553 11.69 12.88 -8.06
N TYR A 554 11.15 12.13 -9.01
CA TYR A 554 11.15 12.53 -10.42
C TYR A 554 10.33 13.81 -10.61
N VAL A 555 10.93 14.81 -11.25
CA VAL A 555 10.31 16.11 -11.50
C VAL A 555 10.34 16.40 -13.00
N TYR A 556 9.15 16.65 -13.55
CA TYR A 556 8.96 17.05 -14.92
C TYR A 556 9.37 18.50 -15.17
N SER A 557 9.75 18.78 -16.41
CA SER A 557 9.82 20.13 -16.95
C SER A 557 8.48 20.47 -17.63
N ALA A 558 8.23 21.75 -17.93
CA ALA A 558 7.08 22.12 -18.75
C ALA A 558 7.10 21.42 -20.14
N ALA A 559 8.28 21.14 -20.70
CA ALA A 559 8.39 20.43 -21.97
C ALA A 559 8.04 18.93 -21.87
N THR A 560 8.13 18.34 -20.67
CA THR A 560 7.95 16.90 -20.47
C THR A 560 6.70 16.52 -19.67
N ILE A 561 6.01 17.47 -19.02
CA ILE A 561 4.84 17.20 -18.17
C ILE A 561 3.70 16.47 -18.92
N ARG A 562 3.63 16.61 -20.25
CA ARG A 562 2.65 15.86 -21.06
C ARG A 562 2.93 14.35 -21.14
N ARG A 563 4.05 13.88 -20.59
CA ARG A 563 4.48 12.46 -20.57
C ARG A 563 4.19 11.77 -19.23
N ILE A 564 3.41 12.38 -18.34
CA ILE A 564 3.02 11.73 -17.08
C ILE A 564 2.33 10.40 -17.34
N LEU A 565 2.59 9.44 -16.46
CA LEU A 565 1.87 8.19 -16.38
C LEU A 565 0.42 8.50 -15.97
N GLY A 566 0.26 9.08 -14.78
CA GLY A 566 -1.00 9.61 -14.26
C GLY A 566 -2.11 8.57 -14.19
N GLY A 567 -3.32 9.06 -13.90
CA GLY A 567 -4.54 8.23 -13.78
C GLY A 567 -5.39 8.71 -12.62
N ALA A 568 -6.21 7.84 -12.05
CA ALA A 568 -6.98 8.21 -10.86
C ALA A 568 -6.05 8.28 -9.63
N TYR A 569 -6.27 9.26 -8.76
CA TYR A 569 -5.57 9.39 -7.49
C TYR A 569 -4.03 9.43 -7.63
N SER A 570 -3.52 10.23 -8.57
CA SER A 570 -2.07 10.36 -8.87
C SER A 570 -1.53 11.76 -8.57
N ASN A 571 -0.21 11.88 -8.41
CA ASN A 571 0.49 13.15 -8.26
C ASN A 571 1.62 13.27 -9.27
N ALA A 572 1.65 14.31 -10.10
CA ALA A 572 2.81 14.63 -10.94
C ALA A 572 3.49 15.90 -10.46
N PHE A 573 4.82 15.92 -10.50
CA PHE A 573 5.64 17.01 -9.96
C PHE A 573 6.31 17.76 -11.11
N MET A 574 6.19 19.08 -11.17
CA MET A 574 6.84 19.91 -12.17
C MET A 574 7.68 20.99 -11.52
N GLY A 575 8.92 21.15 -11.98
CA GLY A 575 9.83 22.19 -11.52
C GLY A 575 9.47 23.56 -12.11
N LEU A 576 9.47 24.60 -11.28
CA LEU A 576 9.27 26.00 -11.68
C LEU A 576 10.55 26.84 -11.59
N GLY A 577 11.66 26.24 -11.16
CA GLY A 577 12.95 26.91 -10.97
C GLY A 577 13.02 27.74 -9.67
N ASP A 578 13.98 28.66 -9.63
CA ASP A 578 14.18 29.56 -8.48
C ASP A 578 13.19 30.74 -8.54
N PRO A 579 12.26 30.89 -7.57
CA PRO A 579 11.30 31.98 -7.56
C PRO A 579 11.92 33.38 -7.42
N ALA A 580 13.18 33.52 -7.02
CA ALA A 580 13.90 34.81 -6.99
C ALA A 580 14.17 35.37 -8.41
N SER A 581 14.17 34.50 -9.43
CA SER A 581 14.29 34.89 -10.83
C SER A 581 13.02 35.55 -11.41
N LYS A 582 11.94 35.60 -10.62
CA LYS A 582 10.62 36.11 -11.02
C LYS A 582 10.03 35.39 -12.23
N PRO A 583 9.98 34.05 -12.25
CA PRO A 583 9.51 33.32 -13.41
C PRO A 583 7.99 33.50 -13.58
N GLY A 584 7.56 33.66 -14.83
CA GLY A 584 6.15 33.73 -15.22
C GLY A 584 5.73 32.47 -15.96
N TRP A 585 4.60 31.88 -15.56
CA TRP A 585 4.09 30.63 -16.10
C TRP A 585 2.63 30.76 -16.50
N LYS A 586 2.24 30.07 -17.56
CA LYS A 586 0.85 29.79 -17.90
C LYS A 586 0.64 28.28 -17.79
N LEU A 587 -0.19 27.87 -16.84
CA LEU A 587 -0.53 26.47 -16.63
C LEU A 587 -1.95 26.23 -17.13
N THR A 588 -2.15 25.14 -17.86
CA THR A 588 -3.47 24.64 -18.22
C THR A 588 -3.74 23.40 -17.39
N VAL A 589 -4.64 23.53 -16.42
CA VAL A 589 -5.07 22.47 -15.50
C VAL A 589 -6.42 21.95 -15.98
N PRO A 590 -6.50 20.73 -16.54
CA PRO A 590 -7.76 20.22 -17.06
C PRO A 590 -8.78 19.98 -15.93
N ALA A 591 -10.06 19.93 -16.28
CA ALA A 591 -11.12 19.60 -15.33
C ALA A 591 -10.86 18.22 -14.68
N GLY A 592 -11.03 18.12 -13.36
CA GLY A 592 -10.73 16.91 -12.59
C GLY A 592 -9.29 16.83 -12.06
N MET A 593 -8.45 17.81 -12.37
CA MET A 593 -7.09 17.95 -11.84
C MET A 593 -6.96 19.22 -10.99
N TYR A 594 -6.10 19.14 -9.97
CA TYR A 594 -5.82 20.22 -9.04
C TYR A 594 -4.35 20.61 -9.10
N ALA A 595 -4.04 21.87 -8.84
CA ALA A 595 -2.66 22.35 -8.73
C ALA A 595 -2.34 22.77 -7.29
N THR A 596 -1.15 22.42 -6.85
CA THR A 596 -0.59 22.84 -5.56
C THR A 596 0.81 23.40 -5.77
N ILE A 597 1.05 24.64 -5.37
CA ILE A 597 2.38 25.25 -5.41
C ILE A 597 3.11 24.90 -4.13
N VAL A 598 4.36 24.45 -4.28
CA VAL A 598 5.27 24.15 -3.17
C VAL A 598 6.54 24.95 -3.39
N ILE A 599 7.01 25.64 -2.35
CA ILE A 599 8.32 26.28 -2.35
C ILE A 599 9.07 25.72 -1.14
N ASP A 600 10.16 25.02 -1.42
CA ASP A 600 11.10 24.54 -0.40
C ASP A 600 12.01 25.69 0.08
#